data_AF-A0A1Q3GWK8-F1
#
_entry.id   AF-A0A1Q3GWK8-F1
#
_cell.length_a   1.000
_cell.length_b   1.000
_cell.length_c   1.000
_cell.angle_alpha   90.00
_cell.angle_beta   90.00
_cell.angle_gamma   90.00
#
_symmetry.space_group_name_H-M   'P 1'
#
loop_
_entity.id
_entity.type
_entity.pdbx_description
1 polymer ?
#
loop_
_entity_poly.entity_id
_entity_poly.type
_entity_poly.pdbx_seq_one_letter_code
_entity_poly.pdbx_strand_id
1 'polypeptide(L)'
;MLKWIKFLVGIMCLPLLLASCDAAEEGTAASSIVGAWQNSHEAEIEAMTPEDKSFYESLSDDKKDEIRETRRVVYNFLEGGRFEKKHGEKVDKGNWKLSADKKKLTITYDDGQVDELIVKKLLSNEVRVGKQFGLHKDDIILEPY
;
A
#
# COMPACT_ATOMS: atom_id res chain seq x y z
N MET A 1 -12.78 -19.48 -77.87
CA MET A 1 -12.74 -19.17 -76.42
C MET A 1 -13.39 -20.32 -75.67
N LEU A 2 -12.57 -21.25 -75.17
CA LEU A 2 -13.03 -22.48 -74.49
C LEU A 2 -13.09 -22.24 -72.98
N LYS A 3 -14.28 -22.35 -72.38
CA LYS A 3 -14.50 -22.30 -70.93
C LYS A 3 -14.05 -23.62 -70.31
N TRP A 4 -13.11 -23.57 -69.37
CA TRP A 4 -12.66 -24.70 -68.57
C TRP A 4 -13.61 -24.97 -67.39
N ILE A 5 -13.78 -26.26 -67.08
CA ILE A 5 -14.70 -26.83 -66.11
C ILE A 5 -13.88 -27.55 -65.03
N LYS A 6 -14.31 -27.37 -63.76
CA LYS A 6 -14.12 -28.20 -62.53
C LYS A 6 -12.72 -28.29 -61.90
N PHE A 7 -12.65 -28.05 -60.59
CA PHE A 7 -12.42 -29.12 -59.60
C PHE A 7 -12.87 -28.70 -58.18
N LEU A 8 -13.40 -29.70 -57.47
CA LEU A 8 -13.89 -29.71 -56.09
C LEU A 8 -12.76 -30.17 -55.14
N VAL A 9 -13.02 -30.18 -53.82
CA VAL A 9 -12.22 -30.73 -52.69
C VAL A 9 -11.37 -29.66 -51.99
N GLY A 10 -11.39 -29.45 -50.67
CA GLY A 10 -12.00 -30.16 -49.55
C GLY A 10 -11.21 -29.80 -48.27
N ILE A 11 -11.92 -29.55 -47.17
CA ILE A 11 -11.57 -29.75 -45.75
C ILE A 11 -10.08 -29.57 -45.35
N MET A 12 -9.78 -28.57 -44.51
CA MET A 12 -8.96 -28.80 -43.29
C MET A 12 -8.93 -27.62 -42.30
N CYS A 13 -9.11 -27.98 -41.02
CA CYS A 13 -8.53 -27.38 -39.82
C CYS A 13 -9.13 -26.10 -39.21
N LEU A 14 -10.07 -26.29 -38.27
CA LEU A 14 -10.04 -25.58 -36.99
C LEU A 14 -8.86 -26.14 -36.16
N PRO A 15 -8.05 -25.31 -35.49
CA PRO A 15 -8.24 -25.17 -34.04
C PRO A 15 -7.90 -23.78 -33.45
N LEU A 16 -8.49 -23.54 -32.27
CA LEU A 16 -8.19 -22.58 -31.21
C LEU A 16 -7.05 -21.56 -31.42
N LEU A 17 -7.38 -20.28 -31.24
CA LEU A 17 -6.52 -19.37 -30.47
C LEU A 17 -7.29 -18.85 -29.26
N LEU A 18 -6.79 -19.29 -28.11
CA LEU A 18 -7.06 -18.79 -26.78
C LEU A 18 -6.53 -17.37 -26.60
N ALA A 19 -7.16 -16.65 -25.68
CA ALA A 19 -6.59 -15.63 -24.80
C ALA A 19 -6.18 -14.27 -25.40
N SER A 20 -7.00 -13.26 -25.13
CA SER A 20 -6.68 -12.31 -24.06
C SER A 20 -7.97 -11.57 -23.64
N CYS A 21 -8.64 -12.11 -22.62
CA CYS A 21 -9.43 -11.28 -21.71
C CYS A 21 -8.51 -10.98 -20.52
N ASP A 22 -7.57 -10.06 -20.70
CA ASP A 22 -7.03 -9.28 -19.57
C ASP A 22 -8.07 -8.19 -19.26
N ALA A 23 -9.22 -8.61 -18.74
CA ALA A 23 -10.05 -7.74 -17.93
C ALA A 23 -9.43 -7.79 -16.54
N ALA A 24 -8.53 -6.85 -16.30
CA ALA A 24 -7.82 -6.68 -15.05
C ALA A 24 -8.79 -6.79 -13.86
N GLU A 25 -8.56 -7.79 -13.01
CA GLU A 25 -9.00 -7.76 -11.61
C GLU A 25 -8.19 -6.66 -10.88
N GLU A 26 -8.44 -5.40 -11.21
CA GLU A 26 -7.91 -4.25 -10.44
C GLU A 26 -8.70 -4.02 -9.14
N GLY A 27 -9.81 -4.76 -8.93
CA GLY A 27 -10.73 -4.54 -7.80
C GLY A 27 -10.36 -5.24 -6.49
N THR A 28 -9.58 -6.32 -6.50
CA THR A 28 -9.41 -7.18 -5.31
C THR A 28 -8.09 -6.94 -4.56
N ALA A 29 -7.05 -6.41 -5.22
CA ALA A 29 -5.74 -6.18 -4.62
C ALA A 29 -5.67 -4.93 -3.72
N ALA A 30 -6.52 -3.92 -3.97
CA ALA A 30 -6.54 -2.67 -3.21
C ALA A 30 -7.13 -2.82 -1.79
N SER A 31 -8.00 -3.81 -1.56
CA SER A 31 -8.84 -3.87 -0.36
C SER A 31 -8.07 -3.98 0.97
N SER A 32 -6.87 -4.56 1.00
CA SER A 32 -6.19 -4.85 2.26
C SER A 32 -5.47 -3.66 2.91
N ILE A 33 -5.21 -2.58 2.17
CA ILE A 33 -4.59 -1.35 2.71
C ILE A 33 -5.55 -0.15 2.70
N VAL A 34 -6.63 -0.21 1.91
CA VAL A 34 -7.64 0.85 1.88
C VAL A 34 -8.22 1.06 3.28
N GLY A 35 -8.25 2.32 3.71
CA GLY A 35 -8.71 2.71 5.04
C GLY A 35 -7.87 3.81 5.67
N ALA A 36 -8.25 4.18 6.88
CA ALA A 36 -7.53 5.10 7.74
C ALA A 36 -6.64 4.31 8.71
N TRP A 37 -5.40 4.73 8.80
CA TRP A 37 -4.38 4.10 9.63
C TRP A 37 -3.62 5.16 10.41
N GLN A 38 -3.15 4.84 11.61
CA GLN A 38 -2.26 5.70 12.38
C GLN A 38 -0.95 4.98 12.69
N ASN A 39 0.12 5.74 12.93
CA ASN A 39 1.35 5.22 13.52
C ASN A 39 1.05 4.46 14.82
N SER A 40 1.56 3.24 14.94
CA SER A 40 1.32 2.42 16.13
C SER A 40 2.08 2.96 17.32
N HIS A 41 1.34 3.30 18.38
CA HIS A 41 1.92 3.88 19.58
C HIS A 41 2.88 2.93 20.30
N GLU A 42 2.54 1.63 20.33
CA GLU A 42 3.40 0.60 20.92
C GLU A 42 4.74 0.50 20.18
N ALA A 43 4.69 0.46 18.85
CA ALA A 43 5.88 0.45 18.01
C ALA A 43 6.76 1.70 18.21
N GLU A 44 6.14 2.88 18.39
CA GLU A 44 6.89 4.10 18.68
C GLU A 44 7.65 4.00 20.00
N ILE A 45 7.01 3.49 21.06
CA ILE A 45 7.64 3.29 22.36
C ILE A 45 8.78 2.26 22.28
N GLU A 46 8.59 1.17 21.54
CA GLU A 46 9.63 0.16 21.33
C GLU A 46 10.84 0.68 20.54
N ALA A 47 10.62 1.64 19.64
CA ALA A 47 11.67 2.27 18.86
C ALA A 47 12.49 3.32 19.66
N MET A 48 11.99 3.76 20.83
CA MET A 48 12.67 4.74 21.68
C MET A 48 13.99 4.20 22.26
N THR A 49 14.89 5.12 22.61
CA THR A 49 16.06 4.78 23.44
C THR A 49 15.61 4.39 24.85
N PRO A 50 16.39 3.60 25.61
CA PRO A 50 16.06 3.29 27.00
C PRO A 50 15.86 4.54 27.86
N GLU A 51 16.65 5.59 27.61
CA GLU A 51 16.55 6.87 28.30
C GLU A 51 15.23 7.59 27.96
N ASP A 52 14.87 7.68 26.68
CA ASP A 52 13.62 8.31 26.23
C ASP A 52 12.40 7.55 26.72
N LYS A 53 12.47 6.20 26.72
CA LYS A 53 11.39 5.35 27.21
C LYS A 53 11.18 5.53 28.71
N SER A 54 12.26 5.54 29.50
CA SER A 54 12.19 5.80 30.95
C SER A 54 11.63 7.19 31.25
N PHE A 55 12.07 8.21 30.50
CA PHE A 55 11.50 9.55 30.59
C PHE A 55 10.00 9.54 30.27
N TYR A 56 9.60 8.95 29.14
CA TYR A 56 8.21 8.86 28.73
C TYR A 56 7.34 8.14 29.77
N GLU A 57 7.81 7.01 30.31
CA GLU A 57 7.13 6.24 31.34
C GLU A 57 6.94 7.03 32.65
N SER A 58 7.87 7.94 32.98
CA SER A 58 7.79 8.80 34.16
C SER A 58 6.75 9.94 34.06
N LEU A 59 6.25 10.23 32.86
CA LEU A 59 5.24 11.28 32.65
C LEU A 59 3.86 10.85 33.19
N SER A 60 3.05 11.84 33.55
CA SER A 60 1.63 11.62 33.84
C SER A 60 0.87 11.19 32.59
N ASP A 61 -0.26 10.50 32.77
CA ASP A 61 -1.08 10.02 31.65
C ASP A 61 -1.57 11.17 30.76
N ASP A 62 -1.99 12.30 31.35
CA ASP A 62 -2.38 13.50 30.59
C ASP A 62 -1.25 13.99 29.66
N LYS A 63 0.01 13.89 30.09
CA LYS A 63 1.17 14.29 29.29
C LYS A 63 1.51 13.26 28.22
N LYS A 64 1.34 11.98 28.52
CA LYS A 64 1.48 10.90 27.52
C LYS A 64 0.43 11.06 26.43
N ASP A 65 -0.81 11.39 26.78
CA ASP A 65 -1.88 11.62 25.83
C ASP A 65 -1.65 12.87 24.98
N GLU A 66 -1.16 13.98 25.57
CA GLU A 66 -0.74 15.17 24.83
C GLU A 66 0.37 14.85 23.81
N ILE A 67 1.38 14.06 24.23
CA ILE A 67 2.47 13.63 23.34
C ILE A 67 1.93 12.71 22.23
N ARG A 68 1.04 11.77 22.56
CA ARG A 68 0.43 10.86 21.59
C ARG A 68 -0.34 11.65 20.53
N GLU A 69 -1.15 12.62 20.96
CA GLU A 69 -1.94 13.47 20.08
C GLU A 69 -1.05 14.28 19.12
N THR A 70 0.02 14.90 19.65
CA THR A 70 0.93 15.73 18.85
C THR A 70 1.81 14.94 17.89
N ARG A 71 2.14 13.68 18.23
CA ARG A 71 2.94 12.79 17.39
C ARG A 71 2.13 11.96 16.41
N ARG A 72 0.80 11.94 16.56
CA ARG A 72 -0.08 11.17 15.69
C ARG A 72 0.04 11.58 14.23
N VAL A 73 0.26 10.58 13.39
CA VAL A 73 0.28 10.67 11.94
C VAL A 73 -0.78 9.73 11.40
N VAL A 74 -1.75 10.28 10.67
CA VAL A 74 -2.84 9.50 10.06
C VAL A 74 -2.58 9.35 8.56
N TYR A 75 -2.68 8.13 8.06
CA TYR A 75 -2.52 7.73 6.66
C TYR A 75 -3.87 7.24 6.14
N ASN A 76 -4.39 7.89 5.11
CA ASN A 76 -5.63 7.50 4.45
C ASN A 76 -5.31 6.98 3.05
N PHE A 77 -5.52 5.68 2.84
CA PHE A 77 -5.44 5.05 1.52
C PHE A 77 -6.87 4.91 0.99
N LEU A 78 -7.25 5.76 0.05
CA LEU A 78 -8.61 5.78 -0.50
C LEU A 78 -8.74 4.79 -1.66
N GLU A 79 -9.96 4.30 -1.85
CA GLU A 79 -10.33 3.60 -3.08
C GLU A 79 -10.04 4.47 -4.31
N GLY A 80 -9.61 3.85 -5.40
CA GLY A 80 -9.19 4.57 -6.61
C GLY A 80 -7.77 5.15 -6.55
N GLY A 81 -7.00 4.87 -5.49
CA GLY A 81 -5.56 5.14 -5.46
C GLY A 81 -5.18 6.54 -4.95
N ARG A 82 -6.10 7.31 -4.34
CA ARG A 82 -5.75 8.59 -3.68
C ARG A 82 -5.22 8.38 -2.26
N PHE A 83 -4.28 9.22 -1.87
CA PHE A 83 -3.56 9.14 -0.59
C PHE A 83 -3.58 10.48 0.14
N GLU A 84 -3.77 10.44 1.45
CA GLU A 84 -3.59 11.60 2.33
C GLU A 84 -2.82 11.20 3.60
N LYS A 85 -1.82 11.99 3.98
CA LYS A 85 -1.06 11.87 5.22
C LYS A 85 -1.23 13.13 6.04
N LYS A 86 -1.80 13.01 7.24
CA LYS A 86 -2.03 14.12 8.16
C LYS A 86 -1.10 14.02 9.36
N HIS A 87 -0.42 15.12 9.68
CA HIS A 87 0.36 15.29 10.91
C HIS A 87 0.09 16.68 11.48
N GLY A 88 -0.65 16.75 12.58
CA GLY A 88 -1.19 18.01 13.09
C GLY A 88 -2.06 18.73 12.04
N GLU A 89 -1.72 19.98 11.74
CA GLU A 89 -2.39 20.79 10.70
C GLU A 89 -1.88 20.51 9.28
N LYS A 90 -0.72 19.86 9.14
CA LYS A 90 -0.13 19.55 7.84
C LYS A 90 -0.83 18.37 7.20
N VAL A 91 -1.20 18.50 5.93
CA VAL A 91 -1.78 17.43 5.11
C VAL A 91 -0.97 17.30 3.83
N ASP A 92 -0.25 16.20 3.69
CA ASP A 92 0.42 15.80 2.46
C ASP A 92 -0.54 14.93 1.64
N LYS A 93 -0.66 15.20 0.33
CA LYS A 93 -1.60 14.51 -0.56
C LYS A 93 -0.88 13.90 -1.74
N GLY A 94 -1.47 12.86 -2.32
CA GLY A 94 -0.86 12.16 -3.44
C GLY A 94 -1.71 11.00 -3.97
N ASN A 95 -1.03 10.12 -4.71
CA ASN A 95 -1.56 8.84 -5.14
C ASN A 95 -0.76 7.71 -4.50
N TRP A 96 -1.37 6.55 -4.36
CA TRP A 96 -0.70 5.33 -3.90
C TRP A 96 -0.95 4.17 -4.86
N LYS A 97 -0.01 3.23 -4.86
CA LYS A 97 -0.14 1.96 -5.60
C LYS A 97 0.50 0.84 -4.80
N LEU A 98 -0.22 -0.27 -4.65
CA LEU A 98 0.32 -1.53 -4.15
C LEU A 98 0.64 -2.44 -5.34
N SER A 99 1.83 -3.05 -5.34
CA SER A 99 2.21 -4.02 -6.36
C SER A 99 1.29 -5.24 -6.33
N ALA A 100 1.13 -5.93 -7.47
CA ALA A 100 0.25 -7.09 -7.57
C ALA A 100 0.63 -8.23 -6.60
N ASP A 101 1.93 -8.40 -6.33
CA ASP A 101 2.45 -9.36 -5.36
C ASP A 101 2.35 -8.87 -3.90
N LYS A 102 1.82 -7.66 -3.68
CA LYS A 102 1.66 -6.98 -2.40
C LYS A 102 2.96 -6.73 -1.63
N LYS A 103 4.11 -6.74 -2.30
CA LYS A 103 5.43 -6.56 -1.66
C LYS A 103 5.96 -5.13 -1.70
N LYS A 104 5.38 -4.25 -2.54
CA LYS A 104 5.83 -2.87 -2.71
C LYS A 104 4.64 -1.91 -2.68
N LEU A 105 4.71 -0.93 -1.79
CA LEU A 105 3.82 0.21 -1.72
C LEU A 105 4.56 1.43 -2.26
N THR A 106 4.01 2.07 -3.27
CA THR A 106 4.51 3.33 -3.81
C THR A 106 3.54 4.44 -3.47
N ILE A 107 4.05 5.54 -2.91
CA ILE A 107 3.31 6.78 -2.67
C ILE A 107 3.95 7.86 -3.52
N THR A 108 3.15 8.51 -4.36
CA THR A 108 3.57 9.65 -5.18
C THR A 108 2.84 10.88 -4.70
N TYR A 109 3.55 11.78 -4.04
CA TYR A 109 3.00 13.03 -3.52
C TYR A 109 2.72 14.01 -4.65
N ASP A 110 1.80 14.93 -4.42
CA ASP A 110 1.37 15.93 -5.41
C ASP A 110 2.50 16.93 -5.78
N ASP A 111 3.56 17.01 -4.97
CA ASP A 111 4.79 17.78 -5.25
C ASP A 111 5.81 17.01 -6.13
N GLY A 112 5.49 15.77 -6.50
CA GLY A 112 6.33 14.90 -7.32
C GLY A 112 7.31 14.02 -6.52
N GLN A 113 7.38 14.15 -5.18
CA GLN A 113 8.14 13.21 -4.36
C GLN A 113 7.57 11.81 -4.48
N VAL A 114 8.43 10.79 -4.49
CA VAL A 114 8.02 9.38 -4.52
C VAL A 114 8.67 8.63 -3.36
N ASP A 115 7.83 8.02 -2.53
CA ASP A 115 8.24 7.03 -1.53
C ASP A 115 7.99 5.62 -2.07
N GLU A 116 9.05 4.81 -2.12
CA GLU A 116 8.96 3.40 -2.42
C GLU A 116 9.23 2.59 -1.15
N LEU A 117 8.24 1.82 -0.72
CA LEU A 117 8.24 1.11 0.56
C LEU A 117 8.05 -0.38 0.33
N ILE A 118 8.87 -1.18 1.00
CA ILE A 118 8.75 -2.64 1.04
C ILE A 118 7.67 -2.98 2.05
N VAL A 119 6.64 -3.70 1.60
CA VAL A 119 5.58 -4.23 2.46
C VAL A 119 6.09 -5.48 3.15
N LYS A 120 6.13 -5.44 4.48
CA LYS A 120 6.62 -6.51 5.34
C LYS A 120 5.48 -7.25 6.01
N LYS A 121 4.38 -6.53 6.31
CA LYS A 121 3.15 -7.07 6.87
C LYS A 121 1.96 -6.26 6.38
N LEU A 122 0.87 -6.94 6.04
CA LEU A 122 -0.35 -6.34 5.51
C LEU A 122 -1.54 -7.18 5.99
N LEU A 123 -2.03 -6.85 7.18
CA LEU A 123 -3.16 -7.49 7.86
C LEU A 123 -4.22 -6.44 8.17
N SER A 124 -5.45 -6.87 8.45
CA SER A 124 -6.56 -5.95 8.76
C SER A 124 -6.36 -5.12 10.01
N ASN A 125 -5.45 -5.54 10.90
CA ASN A 125 -5.14 -4.85 12.15
C ASN A 125 -3.72 -4.28 12.18
N GLU A 126 -2.90 -4.50 11.16
CA GLU A 126 -1.52 -4.01 11.15
C GLU A 126 -0.94 -3.95 9.73
N VAL A 127 -0.34 -2.81 9.41
CA VAL A 127 0.50 -2.66 8.22
C VAL A 127 1.91 -2.32 8.65
N ARG A 128 2.90 -3.03 8.13
CA ARG A 128 4.32 -2.72 8.33
C ARG A 128 5.01 -2.52 7.00
N VAL A 129 5.60 -1.35 6.82
CA VAL A 129 6.34 -0.98 5.62
C VAL A 129 7.70 -0.37 5.98
N GLY A 130 8.70 -0.53 5.12
CA GLY A 130 10.03 0.03 5.38
C GLY A 130 10.86 0.21 4.11
N LYS A 131 11.97 0.94 4.19
CA LYS A 131 12.84 1.23 3.03
C LYS A 131 13.84 0.10 2.71
N GLN A 132 14.02 -0.86 3.64
CA GLN A 132 14.98 -1.95 3.52
C GLN A 132 14.33 -3.31 3.81
N PHE A 133 14.86 -4.38 3.21
CA PHE A 133 14.44 -5.76 3.50
C PHE A 133 14.83 -6.19 4.92
N GLY A 134 14.07 -7.11 5.52
CA GLY A 134 14.22 -7.51 6.93
C GLY A 134 13.33 -6.69 7.87
N LEU A 135 13.41 -6.90 9.18
CA LEU A 135 12.68 -6.08 10.17
C LEU A 135 13.63 -5.03 10.75
N HIS A 136 13.24 -3.75 10.68
CA HIS A 136 14.05 -2.64 11.18
C HIS A 136 13.26 -1.76 12.15
N LYS A 137 13.99 -1.05 13.02
CA LYS A 137 13.39 -0.16 14.03
C LYS A 137 12.73 1.08 13.42
N ASP A 138 13.18 1.51 12.25
CA ASP A 138 12.67 2.65 11.50
C ASP A 138 11.53 2.28 10.53
N ASP A 139 11.05 1.03 10.60
CA ASP A 139 9.86 0.61 9.87
C ASP A 139 8.64 1.40 10.33
N ILE A 140 7.82 1.81 9.37
CA ILE A 140 6.53 2.42 9.66
C ILE A 140 5.58 1.27 9.97
N ILE A 141 5.14 1.22 11.23
CA ILE A 141 4.13 0.29 11.71
C ILE A 141 2.85 1.09 11.91
N LEU A 142 1.78 0.64 11.25
CA LEU A 142 0.49 1.28 11.26
C LEU A 142 -0.57 0.34 11.84
N GLU A 143 -1.50 0.93 12.57
CA GLU A 143 -2.70 0.28 13.13
C GLU A 143 -3.96 1.02 12.64
N PRO A 144 -5.14 0.40 12.65
CA PRO A 144 -6.38 1.06 12.25
C PRO A 144 -6.64 2.32 13.08
N TYR A 145 -7.05 3.42 12.42
CA TYR A 145 -7.42 4.70 13.06
C TYR A 145 -8.89 4.75 13.46
#